data_AF-A0A351RCV8-F1
#
_entry.id   AF-A0A351RCV8-F1
#
_cell.length_a   1.000
_cell.length_b   1.000
_cell.length_c   1.000
_cell.angle_alpha   90.00
_cell.angle_beta   90.00
_cell.angle_gamma   90.00
#
_symmetry.space_group_name_H-M   'P 1'
#
loop_
_entity.id
_entity.type
_entity.pdbx_description
1 polymer ?
#
loop_
_entity_poly.entity_id
_entity_poly.type
_entity_poly.pdbx_seq_one_letter_code
_entity_poly.pdbx_strand_id
1 'polypeptide(L)' 'MSTVAEVQELDIPSPLVFTDNAAKKVKELIEEEGSPDLKVRVFVSGGGCSGFQ' A
#
# COMPACT_ATOMS: atom_id res chain seq x y z
N MET A 1 9.54 14.67 37.88
CA MET A 1 10.61 13.88 37.24
C MET A 1 10.06 12.49 36.97
N SER A 2 10.30 11.97 35.76
CA SER A 2 9.99 10.62 35.25
C SER A 2 8.49 10.30 35.11
N THR A 3 8.01 9.86 33.96
CA THR A 3 8.51 8.74 33.16
C THR A 3 8.38 9.01 31.65
N VAL A 4 9.49 8.90 30.93
CA VAL A 4 9.49 8.85 29.47
C VAL A 4 9.11 7.41 29.11
N ALA A 5 7.94 7.23 28.48
CA ALA A 5 7.55 5.94 27.91
C ALA A 5 8.42 5.70 26.68
N GLU A 6 9.29 4.70 26.77
CA GLU A 6 10.09 4.21 25.66
C GLU A 6 9.15 3.60 24.62
N VAL A 7 8.96 4.30 23.50
CA VAL A 7 8.22 3.80 22.34
C VAL A 7 9.13 2.76 21.69
N GLN A 8 8.91 1.49 22.02
CA GLN A 8 9.57 0.39 21.31
C GLN A 8 9.03 0.38 19.88
N GLU A 9 9.87 0.86 18.96
CA GLU A 9 9.63 0.83 17.53
C GLU A 9 9.71 -0.64 17.08
N LEU A 10 8.56 -1.31 17.14
CA LEU A 10 8.39 -2.63 16.54
C LEU A 10 8.55 -2.44 15.03
N ASP A 11 9.65 -2.94 14.47
CA ASP A 11 9.88 -2.96 13.02
C ASP A 11 8.90 -3.94 12.38
N ILE A 12 7.69 -3.45 12.10
CA ILE A 12 6.64 -4.21 11.42
C ILE A 12 7.00 -4.14 9.93
N PRO A 13 7.42 -5.24 9.30
CA PRO A 13 7.76 -5.21 7.88
C PRO A 13 6.55 -4.77 7.08
N SER A 14 6.73 -3.77 6.21
CA SER A 14 5.68 -3.31 5.31
C SER A 14 5.13 -4.50 4.50
N PRO A 15 3.80 -4.73 4.51
CA PRO A 15 3.21 -5.92 3.90
C PRO A 15 3.37 -5.99 2.37
N LEU A 16 3.69 -4.85 1.74
CA LEU A 16 4.01 -4.75 0.32
C LEU A 16 4.86 -3.51 0.06
N VAL A 17 5.71 -3.55 -0.97
CA VAL A 17 6.43 -2.39 -1.48
C VAL A 17 5.58 -1.74 -2.56
N PHE A 18 5.06 -0.55 -2.30
CA PHE A 18 4.34 0.23 -3.29
C PHE A 18 5.32 1.15 -4.02
N THR A 19 5.70 0.77 -5.24
CA THR A 19 6.73 1.50 -6.01
C THR A 19 6.19 2.81 -6.58
N ASP A 20 7.11 3.75 -6.88
CA ASP A 20 6.75 5.05 -7.48
C ASP A 20 6.01 4.90 -8.82
N ASN A 21 6.34 3.88 -9.60
CA ASN A 21 5.64 3.61 -10.87
C ASN A 21 4.20 3.17 -10.65
N ALA A 22 3.94 2.34 -9.63
CA ALA A 22 2.58 1.96 -9.25
C ALA A 22 1.78 3.19 -8.76
N ALA A 23 2.41 4.07 -7.98
CA ALA A 23 1.80 5.31 -7.51
C ALA A 23 1.39 6.25 -8.66
N LYS A 24 2.27 6.42 -9.66
CA LYS A 24 1.96 7.19 -10.87
C LYS A 24 0.76 6.62 -11.60
N LYS A 25 0.72 5.29 -11.79
CA LYS A 25 -0.39 4.68 -12.53
C LYS A 25 -1.73 4.81 -11.80
N VAL A 26 -1.72 4.62 -10.48
CA VAL A 26 -2.91 4.85 -9.65
C VAL A 26 -3.37 6.29 -9.74
N LYS A 27 -2.45 7.26 -9.70
CA LYS A 27 -2.78 8.67 -9.81
C LYS A 27 -3.46 8.99 -11.15
N GLU A 28 -2.94 8.48 -12.26
CA GLU A 28 -3.56 8.63 -13.58
C GLU A 28 -5.02 8.12 -13.57
N LEU A 29 -5.27 6.93 -13.01
CA LEU A 29 -6.62 6.36 -12.93
C LEU A 29 -7.57 7.20 -12.07
N ILE A 30 -7.08 7.77 -10.97
CA ILE A 30 -7.87 8.67 -10.11
C ILE A 30 -8.26 9.96 -10.85
N GLU A 31 -7.33 10.51 -11.63
CA GLU A 31 -7.55 11.71 -12.43
C GLU A 31 -8.53 11.44 -13.60
N GLU A 32 -8.44 10.27 -14.25
CA GLU A 32 -9.35 9.83 -15.31
C GLU A 32 -10.80 9.69 -14.82
N GLU A 33 -10.99 9.15 -13.60
CA GLU A 33 -12.32 8.98 -12.98
C GLU A 33 -12.84 10.27 -12.31
N GLY A 34 -11.99 11.29 -12.13
CA GLY A 34 -12.37 12.58 -11.53
C GLY A 34 -12.78 12.50 -10.04
N SER A 35 -12.41 11.42 -9.34
CA SER A 35 -12.84 11.16 -7.97
C SER A 35 -11.62 11.04 -7.04
N PRO A 36 -11.24 12.12 -6.33
CA PRO A 36 -10.03 12.14 -5.50
C PRO A 36 -10.13 11.23 -4.27
N ASP A 37 -11.33 10.77 -3.92
CA ASP A 37 -11.60 9.93 -2.76
C ASP A 37 -11.41 8.42 -3.05
N LEU A 38 -11.03 8.07 -4.28
CA LEU A 38 -10.75 6.69 -4.68
C LEU A 38 -9.59 6.09 -3.88
N LYS A 39 -9.75 4.83 -3.48
CA LYS A 39 -8.76 4.09 -2.69
C LYS A 39 -8.31 2.84 -3.40
N VAL A 40 -7.01 2.57 -3.36
CA VAL A 40 -6.43 1.34 -3.88
C VAL A 40 -6.75 0.20 -2.93
N ARG A 41 -7.34 -0.87 -3.47
CA ARG A 41 -7.56 -2.12 -2.76
C ARG A 41 -6.81 -3.23 -3.47
N VAL A 42 -5.88 -3.86 -2.75
CA VAL A 42 -5.19 -5.05 -3.23
C VAL A 42 -6.09 -6.26 -3.01
N PHE A 43 -6.24 -7.09 -4.04
CA PHE A 43 -6.92 -8.37 -3.95
C PHE A 43 -6.03 -9.45 -4.58
N VAL A 44 -6.12 -10.65 -4.03
CA VAL A 44 -5.48 -11.83 -4.59
C VAL A 44 -6.53 -12.55 -5.43
N SER A 45 -6.26 -12.73 -6.71
CA SER A 45 -7.00 -13.67 -7.55
C SER A 45 -6.19 -14.97 -7.68
N GLY A 46 -6.87 -16.12 -7.62
CA GLY A 46 -6.21 -17.42 -7.78
C GLY A 46 -5.73 -17.63 -9.21
N GLY A 47 -4.45 -17.38 -9.46
CA GLY A 47 -3.82 -17.43 -10.79
C GLY A 47 -3.15 -18.76 -11.16
N GLY A 48 -3.62 -19.90 -10.66
CA GLY A 48 -3.01 -21.21 -10.99
C GLY A 48 -1.48 -21.26 -10.80
N CYS A 49 -0.77 -22.11 -11.56
CA CYS A 49 0.69 -22.31 -11.44
C CYS A 49 1.52 -21.08 -11.90
N SER A 50 0.88 -20.10 -12.53
CA SER A 50 1.51 -18.86 -13.04
C SER A 50 1.87 -17.85 -11.95
N GLY A 51 1.40 -18.08 -10.71
CA GLY A 51 1.77 -17.29 -9.53
C GLY A 51 0.99 -15.99 -9.37
N PHE A 52 1.01 -15.51 -8.13
CA PHE A 52 0.44 -14.24 -7.65
C PHE A 52 1.28 -13.08 -8.18
N GLN A 53 0.89 -12.50 -9.32
CA GLN A 53 1.45 -11.25 -9.82
C GLN A 53 0.42 -10.13 -9.74
#